data_AF-A0A258I382-F1
#
_entry.id   AF-A0A258I382-F1
#
_cell.length_a   1.000
_cell.length_b   1.000
_cell.length_c   1.000
_cell.angle_alpha   90.00
_cell.angle_beta   90.00
_cell.angle_gamma   90.00
#
_symmetry.space_group_name_H-M   'P 1'
#
loop_
_entity.id
_entity.type
_entity.pdbx_description
1 polymer ?
#
loop_
_entity_poly.entity_id
_entity_poly.type
_entity_poly.pdbx_seq_one_letter_code
_entity_poly.pdbx_strand_id
1 'polypeptide(L)'
;MSTQPTYPLMPHATASWLVDNTALTFEQISEFCGLHILEVQAMADDLAGQKYTGRDPLHSGELNQAEIDKGQANPEYRLKMQRAPISVSRTKGPRYTPVSKRQDKPDGIAWILRNHPEVSDAQIGKLIGTTRTTIAAIRDRSHWNISNINPKDPVTLGLCSQRELDALVAKAAKKAGYEDNGEAAIRLGTDRDALIEELRAERQAHTKAASDAAQEAEAAAWLAARRAEGLSDS
;
A
#
# COMPACT_ATOMS: atom_id res chain seq x y z
N MET A 1 18.08 9.93 2.89
CA MET A 1 18.50 10.18 1.51
C MET A 1 17.70 9.26 0.61
N SER A 2 16.84 9.80 -0.24
CA SER A 2 15.96 9.01 -1.09
C SER A 2 16.79 8.19 -2.07
N THR A 3 16.67 6.87 -2.01
CA THR A 3 17.26 5.92 -2.96
C THR A 3 16.58 6.14 -4.32
N GLN A 4 17.11 7.06 -5.13
CA GLN A 4 16.62 7.28 -6.48
C GLN A 4 16.98 6.04 -7.31
N PRO A 5 16.02 5.43 -8.02
CA PRO A 5 16.37 4.44 -9.02
C PRO A 5 17.23 5.13 -10.08
N THR A 6 18.42 4.59 -10.33
CA THR A 6 19.36 5.14 -11.32
C THR A 6 18.89 4.87 -12.75
N TYR A 7 18.03 3.87 -12.94
CA TYR A 7 17.60 3.37 -14.26
C TYR A 7 16.08 3.13 -14.32
N PRO A 8 15.46 3.14 -15.52
CA PRO A 8 14.05 2.82 -15.75
C PRO A 8 13.64 1.45 -15.22
N LEU A 9 12.36 1.27 -14.91
CA LEU A 9 11.84 -0.01 -14.37
C LEU A 9 12.02 -1.19 -15.34
N MET A 10 11.91 -0.93 -16.65
CA MET A 10 12.11 -1.92 -17.71
C MET A 10 13.13 -1.39 -18.73
N PRO A 11 14.45 -1.50 -18.44
CA PRO A 11 15.49 -0.90 -19.26
C PRO A 11 15.46 -1.28 -20.74
N HIS A 12 15.30 -2.57 -21.05
CA HIS A 12 15.31 -3.08 -22.44
C HIS A 12 14.10 -2.60 -23.24
N ALA A 13 12.90 -2.63 -22.64
CA ALA A 13 11.68 -2.14 -23.27
C ALA A 13 11.71 -0.61 -23.46
N THR A 14 12.30 0.10 -22.51
CA THR A 14 12.43 1.57 -22.58
C THR A 14 13.46 1.97 -23.64
N ALA A 15 14.60 1.27 -23.71
CA ALA A 15 15.63 1.49 -24.72
C ALA A 15 15.10 1.24 -26.14
N SER A 16 14.40 0.12 -26.37
CA SER A 16 13.76 -0.16 -27.66
C SER A 16 12.79 0.95 -28.08
N TRP A 17 11.96 1.44 -27.15
CA TRP A 17 11.06 2.55 -27.47
C TRP A 17 11.83 3.84 -27.82
N LEU A 18 12.88 4.18 -27.06
CA LEU A 18 13.69 5.39 -27.31
C LEU A 18 14.42 5.33 -28.65
N VAL A 19 14.96 4.16 -29.03
CA VAL A 19 15.59 3.94 -30.35
C VAL A 19 14.60 4.20 -31.48
N ASP A 20 13.36 3.73 -31.35
CA ASP A 20 12.36 3.83 -32.42
C ASP A 20 11.67 5.20 -32.49
N ASN A 21 11.58 5.93 -31.38
CA ASN A 21 10.71 7.12 -31.24
C ASN A 21 11.46 8.43 -31.00
N THR A 22 12.79 8.41 -30.92
CA THR A 22 13.60 9.62 -30.65
C THR A 22 14.85 9.68 -31.53
N ALA A 23 15.42 10.88 -31.65
CA ALA A 23 16.71 11.11 -32.31
C ALA A 23 17.90 11.13 -31.32
N LEU A 24 17.75 10.46 -30.17
CA LEU A 24 18.81 10.35 -29.16
C LEU A 24 19.96 9.47 -29.67
N THR A 25 21.17 9.73 -29.19
CA THR A 25 22.32 8.87 -29.51
C THR A 25 22.25 7.55 -28.74
N PHE A 26 22.85 6.50 -29.29
CA PHE A 26 22.94 5.21 -28.61
C PHE A 26 23.67 5.32 -27.27
N GLU A 27 24.64 6.22 -27.14
CA GLU A 27 25.32 6.51 -25.87
C GLU A 27 24.36 7.07 -24.83
N GLN A 28 23.53 8.06 -25.20
CA GLN A 28 22.52 8.65 -24.31
C GLN A 28 21.50 7.61 -23.83
N ILE A 29 21.03 6.75 -24.74
CA ILE A 29 20.09 5.68 -24.41
C ILE A 29 20.76 4.63 -23.51
N SER A 30 22.02 4.27 -23.80
CA SER A 30 22.78 3.30 -23.01
C SER A 30 23.00 3.78 -21.57
N GLU A 31 23.36 5.06 -21.39
CA GLU A 31 23.58 5.65 -20.07
C GLU A 31 22.27 5.78 -19.28
N PHE A 32 21.19 6.23 -19.93
CA PHE A 32 19.88 6.37 -19.28
C PHE A 32 19.29 5.03 -18.86
N CYS A 33 19.39 4.00 -19.70
CA CYS A 33 18.84 2.68 -19.42
C CYS A 33 19.80 1.78 -18.62
N GLY A 34 21.07 2.13 -18.50
CA GLY A 34 22.09 1.29 -17.85
C GLY A 34 22.40 0.02 -18.65
N LEU A 35 22.34 0.10 -19.98
CA LEU A 35 22.63 -1.00 -20.90
C LEU A 35 23.97 -0.76 -21.60
N HIS A 36 24.56 -1.82 -22.14
CA HIS A 36 25.76 -1.67 -22.96
C HIS A 36 25.39 -1.10 -24.33
N ILE A 37 26.23 -0.24 -24.91
CA ILE A 37 25.97 0.40 -26.21
C ILE A 37 25.69 -0.61 -27.33
N LEU A 38 26.38 -1.75 -27.34
CA LEU A 38 26.16 -2.85 -28.30
C LEU A 38 24.76 -3.46 -28.17
N GLU A 39 24.16 -3.47 -26.98
CA GLU A 39 22.79 -3.97 -26.79
C GLU A 39 21.78 -3.00 -27.41
N VAL A 40 22.02 -1.68 -27.26
CA VAL A 40 21.19 -0.63 -27.88
C VAL A 40 21.33 -0.67 -29.41
N GLN A 41 22.55 -0.84 -29.93
CA GLN A 41 22.78 -1.02 -31.37
C GLN A 41 22.07 -2.26 -31.90
N ALA A 42 22.15 -3.39 -31.20
CA ALA A 42 21.43 -4.61 -31.58
C ALA A 42 19.90 -4.47 -31.58
N MET A 43 19.35 -3.55 -30.75
CA MET A 43 17.93 -3.18 -30.80
C MET A 43 17.61 -2.36 -32.06
N ALA A 44 18.48 -1.45 -32.46
CA ALA A 44 18.32 -0.63 -33.67
C ALA A 44 18.47 -1.43 -34.97
N ASP A 45 19.35 -2.44 -34.98
CA ASP A 45 19.62 -3.29 -36.16
C ASP A 45 18.54 -4.36 -36.41
N ASP A 46 17.44 -4.34 -35.65
CA ASP A 46 16.28 -5.24 -35.76
C ASP A 46 16.60 -6.75 -35.57
N LEU A 47 17.84 -7.09 -35.20
CA LEU A 47 18.24 -8.45 -34.81
C LEU A 47 17.58 -8.89 -33.48
N ALA A 48 17.11 -7.91 -32.69
CA ALA A 48 16.45 -8.11 -31.40
C ALA A 48 14.98 -7.63 -31.34
N GLY A 49 14.44 -7.05 -32.41
CA GLY A 49 13.11 -6.40 -32.44
C GLY A 49 11.93 -7.31 -32.08
N GLN A 50 12.14 -8.63 -32.07
CA GLN A 50 11.12 -9.61 -31.67
C GLN A 50 11.05 -9.90 -30.16
N LYS A 51 12.03 -9.45 -29.36
CA LYS A 51 12.13 -9.89 -27.95
C LYS A 51 11.46 -8.95 -26.94
N TYR A 52 11.33 -7.66 -27.25
CA TYR A 52 10.85 -6.66 -26.29
C TYR A 52 9.76 -5.79 -26.91
N THR A 53 8.58 -5.76 -26.28
CA THR A 53 7.56 -4.74 -26.59
C THR A 53 8.01 -3.41 -25.99
N GLY A 54 8.26 -2.42 -26.84
CA GLY A 54 8.68 -1.08 -26.41
C GLY A 54 7.73 -0.48 -25.36
N ARG A 55 8.29 0.11 -24.31
CA ARG A 55 7.54 0.78 -23.24
C ARG A 55 7.84 2.27 -23.26
N ASP A 56 6.82 3.06 -23.53
CA ASP A 56 6.91 4.51 -23.59
C ASP A 56 7.29 5.13 -22.21
N PRO A 57 8.47 5.78 -22.09
CA PRO A 57 8.94 6.41 -20.86
C PRO A 57 8.20 7.70 -20.50
N LEU A 58 7.50 8.34 -21.45
CA LEU A 58 6.65 9.49 -21.22
C LEU A 58 5.36 9.06 -20.52
N HIS A 59 4.73 7.99 -21.01
CA HIS A 59 3.52 7.43 -20.39
C HIS A 59 3.80 6.81 -19.01
N SER A 60 4.99 6.23 -18.80
CA SER A 60 5.39 5.71 -17.49
C SER A 60 5.75 6.80 -16.48
N GLY A 61 5.95 8.04 -16.93
CA GLY A 61 6.39 9.17 -16.11
C GLY A 61 7.87 9.10 -15.70
N GLU A 62 8.69 8.34 -16.45
CA GLU A 62 10.14 8.23 -16.23
C GLU A 62 10.90 9.34 -16.96
N LEU A 63 10.35 9.86 -18.07
CA LEU A 63 10.84 11.03 -18.81
C LEU A 63 9.67 11.99 -19.12
N ASN A 64 10.01 13.22 -19.51
CA ASN A 64 9.07 14.13 -20.14
C ASN A 64 9.59 14.57 -21.51
N GLN A 65 8.71 15.13 -22.35
CA GLN A 65 9.08 15.55 -23.70
C GLN A 65 10.22 16.59 -23.68
N ALA A 66 10.16 17.55 -22.75
CA ALA A 66 11.20 18.57 -22.62
C ALA A 66 12.60 18.00 -22.32
N GLU A 67 12.68 16.85 -21.64
CA GLU A 67 13.96 16.19 -21.36
C GLU A 67 14.49 15.46 -22.58
N ILE A 68 13.62 14.81 -23.36
CA ILE A 68 13.96 14.21 -24.66
C ILE A 68 14.44 15.30 -25.62
N ASP A 69 13.75 16.44 -25.69
CA ASP A 69 14.11 17.54 -26.58
C ASP A 69 15.50 18.10 -26.29
N LYS A 70 15.88 18.22 -25.00
CA LYS A 70 17.25 18.60 -24.60
C LYS A 70 18.29 17.58 -25.05
N GLY A 71 17.98 16.29 -24.88
CA GLY A 71 18.86 15.20 -25.32
C GLY A 71 19.06 15.18 -26.82
N GLN A 72 18.00 15.37 -27.59
CA GLN A 72 18.07 15.42 -29.06
C GLN A 72 18.82 16.66 -29.57
N ALA A 73 18.74 17.79 -28.85
CA ALA A 73 19.44 19.01 -29.21
C ALA A 73 20.95 18.98 -28.88
N ASN A 74 21.38 18.11 -27.97
CA ASN A 74 22.77 18.02 -27.54
C ASN A 74 23.19 16.55 -27.30
N PRO A 75 24.01 15.95 -28.18
CA PRO A 75 24.50 14.57 -28.07
C PRO A 75 25.23 14.25 -26.75
N GLU A 76 25.88 15.24 -26.13
CA GLU A 76 26.62 15.10 -24.86
C GLU A 76 25.70 15.20 -23.63
N TYR A 77 24.41 15.49 -23.84
CA TYR A 77 23.47 15.67 -22.74
C TYR A 77 23.06 14.34 -22.12
N ARG A 78 23.16 14.26 -20.80
CA ARG A 78 22.75 13.09 -20.01
C ARG A 78 21.33 13.26 -19.50
N LEU A 79 20.43 12.39 -19.97
CA LEU A 79 19.01 12.40 -19.61
C LEU A 79 18.83 12.18 -18.10
N LYS A 80 17.90 12.93 -17.51
CA LYS A 80 17.59 12.83 -16.08
C LYS A 80 16.25 12.15 -15.86
N MET A 81 16.28 11.04 -15.10
CA MET A 81 15.08 10.32 -14.71
C MET A 81 14.16 11.21 -13.87
N GLN A 82 12.89 11.28 -14.25
CA GLN A 82 11.88 11.94 -13.45
C GLN A 82 11.34 10.99 -12.40
N ARG A 83 11.07 11.54 -11.21
CA ARG A 83 10.45 10.79 -10.13
C ARG A 83 9.01 10.48 -10.51
N ALA A 84 8.78 9.31 -11.10
CA ALA A 84 7.43 8.78 -11.22
C ALA A 84 6.86 8.63 -9.81
N PRO A 85 5.74 9.29 -9.45
CA PRO A 85 5.00 8.93 -8.26
C PRO A 85 4.41 7.55 -8.53
N ILE A 86 5.08 6.50 -8.07
CA ILE A 86 4.54 5.14 -8.10
C ILE A 86 3.46 5.06 -6.99
N SER A 87 2.36 5.78 -7.15
CA SER A 87 1.10 5.34 -6.57
C SER A 87 0.49 4.40 -7.61
N VAL A 88 0.91 3.13 -7.60
CA VAL A 88 0.12 2.06 -8.21
C VAL A 88 -1.20 1.97 -7.44
N SER A 89 -2.12 2.87 -7.74
CA SER A 89 -3.52 2.68 -7.39
C SER A 89 -4.00 1.52 -8.24
N ARG A 90 -4.15 0.36 -7.58
CA ARG A 90 -4.60 -0.88 -8.20
C ARG A 90 -5.82 -0.59 -9.07
N THR A 91 -5.83 -1.09 -10.30
CA THR A 91 -7.01 -1.03 -11.17
C THR A 91 -8.20 -1.60 -10.39
N LYS A 92 -9.27 -0.81 -10.27
CA LYS A 92 -10.47 -1.20 -9.53
C LYS A 92 -11.05 -2.48 -10.16
N GLY A 93 -10.85 -3.62 -9.52
CA GLY A 93 -11.31 -4.93 -10.01
C GLY A 93 -11.18 -6.02 -8.96
N PRO A 94 -11.92 -7.15 -9.14
CA PRO A 94 -11.89 -8.27 -8.21
C PRO A 94 -10.48 -8.80 -8.03
N ARG A 95 -10.09 -9.13 -6.80
CA ARG A 95 -8.79 -9.74 -6.52
C ARG A 95 -8.75 -11.11 -7.19
N TYR A 96 -7.70 -11.37 -7.98
CA TYR A 96 -7.46 -12.70 -8.52
C TYR A 96 -7.42 -13.71 -7.37
N THR A 97 -8.35 -14.67 -7.38
CA THR A 97 -8.39 -15.74 -6.39
C THR A 97 -7.65 -16.95 -6.95
N PRO A 98 -6.52 -17.37 -6.35
CA PRO A 98 -5.79 -18.55 -6.80
C PRO A 98 -6.67 -19.79 -6.71
N VAL A 99 -6.40 -20.79 -7.56
CA VAL A 99 -7.24 -22.00 -7.72
C VAL A 99 -7.48 -22.70 -6.39
N SER A 100 -6.46 -22.80 -5.53
CA SER A 100 -6.54 -23.38 -4.19
C SER A 100 -7.59 -22.74 -3.28
N LYS A 101 -7.86 -21.44 -3.46
CA LYS A 101 -8.80 -20.66 -2.65
C LYS A 101 -10.17 -20.48 -3.31
N ARG A 102 -10.40 -21.06 -4.49
CA ARG A 102 -11.71 -20.93 -5.19
C ARG A 102 -12.82 -21.71 -4.49
N GLN A 103 -12.47 -22.81 -3.83
CA GLN A 103 -13.42 -23.62 -3.04
C GLN A 103 -13.94 -22.87 -1.81
N ASP A 104 -13.21 -21.85 -1.34
CA ASP A 104 -13.60 -21.02 -0.19
C ASP A 104 -14.59 -19.90 -0.58
N LYS A 105 -14.78 -19.62 -1.87
CA LYS A 105 -15.68 -18.54 -2.33
C LYS A 105 -17.13 -18.74 -1.88
N PRO A 106 -17.73 -19.94 -1.96
CA PRO A 106 -19.10 -20.15 -1.50
C PRO A 106 -19.27 -19.89 0.00
N ASP A 107 -18.29 -20.27 0.83
CA ASP A 107 -18.26 -19.99 2.28
C ASP A 107 -18.27 -18.48 2.55
N GLY A 108 -17.45 -17.72 1.82
CA GLY A 108 -17.41 -16.26 1.91
C GLY A 108 -18.69 -15.57 1.44
N ILE A 109 -19.30 -16.06 0.37
CA ILE A 109 -20.58 -15.53 -0.14
C ILE A 109 -21.70 -15.78 0.88
N ALA A 110 -21.77 -17.01 1.42
CA ALA A 110 -22.77 -17.38 2.42
C ALA A 110 -22.66 -16.53 3.69
N TRP A 111 -21.45 -16.17 4.10
CA TRP A 111 -21.22 -15.24 5.21
C TRP A 111 -21.74 -13.84 4.94
N ILE A 112 -21.43 -13.26 3.76
CA ILE A 112 -21.93 -11.91 3.42
C ILE A 112 -23.46 -11.91 3.34
N LEU A 113 -24.07 -12.91 2.71
CA LEU A 113 -25.53 -13.00 2.60
C LEU A 113 -26.22 -13.13 3.98
N ARG A 114 -25.55 -13.75 4.96
CA ARG A 114 -26.06 -13.92 6.32
C ARG A 114 -25.84 -12.69 7.19
N ASN A 115 -24.65 -12.08 7.13
CA ASN A 115 -24.23 -11.02 8.05
C ASN A 115 -24.50 -9.61 7.51
N HIS A 116 -24.56 -9.45 6.19
CA HIS A 116 -24.72 -8.17 5.49
C HIS A 116 -25.77 -8.25 4.38
N PRO A 117 -27.06 -8.48 4.71
CA PRO A 117 -28.14 -8.57 3.72
C PRO A 117 -28.35 -7.27 2.92
N GLU A 118 -27.85 -6.13 3.43
CA GLU A 118 -27.84 -4.83 2.76
C GLU A 118 -26.91 -4.77 1.53
N VAL A 119 -25.96 -5.71 1.41
CA VAL A 119 -25.00 -5.76 0.31
C VAL A 119 -25.61 -6.43 -0.92
N SER A 120 -25.56 -5.74 -2.07
CA SER A 120 -26.11 -6.26 -3.34
C SER A 120 -25.23 -7.32 -4.01
N ASP A 121 -25.81 -8.20 -4.81
CA ASP A 121 -25.06 -9.24 -5.55
C ASP A 121 -23.98 -8.66 -6.47
N ALA A 122 -24.21 -7.47 -7.03
CA ALA A 122 -23.23 -6.76 -7.84
C ALA A 122 -22.00 -6.33 -7.02
N GLN A 123 -22.20 -6.00 -5.74
CA GLN A 123 -21.13 -5.68 -4.80
C GLN A 123 -20.37 -6.93 -4.36
N ILE A 124 -21.08 -8.02 -4.04
CA ILE A 124 -20.48 -9.33 -3.69
C ILE A 124 -19.62 -9.85 -4.84
N GLY A 125 -20.14 -9.79 -6.08
CA GLY A 125 -19.42 -10.21 -7.28
C GLY A 125 -18.11 -9.44 -7.50
N LYS A 126 -18.10 -8.14 -7.20
CA LYS A 126 -16.89 -7.29 -7.29
C LYS A 126 -15.89 -7.57 -6.17
N LEU A 127 -16.36 -7.85 -4.95
CA LEU A 127 -15.50 -8.10 -3.79
C LEU A 127 -14.80 -9.45 -3.89
N ILE A 128 -15.55 -10.53 -4.09
CA ILE A 128 -15.05 -11.92 -4.07
C ILE A 128 -14.55 -12.38 -5.46
N GLY A 129 -14.99 -11.73 -6.53
CA GLY A 129 -14.69 -12.17 -7.90
C GLY A 129 -15.47 -13.43 -8.27
N THR A 130 -16.79 -13.35 -8.19
CA THR A 130 -17.72 -14.44 -8.54
C THR A 130 -18.83 -13.92 -9.46
N THR A 131 -19.62 -14.83 -10.03
CA THR A 131 -20.76 -14.46 -10.89
C THR A 131 -22.04 -14.29 -10.07
N ARG A 132 -22.97 -13.49 -10.60
CA ARG A 132 -24.31 -13.32 -10.03
C ARG A 132 -25.08 -14.65 -9.95
N THR A 133 -24.87 -15.55 -10.91
CA THR A 133 -25.49 -16.88 -10.93
C THR A 133 -25.05 -17.73 -9.74
N THR A 134 -23.77 -17.72 -9.39
CA THR A 134 -23.26 -18.45 -8.22
C THR A 134 -23.80 -17.86 -6.92
N ILE A 135 -23.92 -16.54 -6.83
CA ILE A 135 -24.49 -15.87 -5.64
C ILE A 135 -25.96 -16.25 -5.46
N ALA A 136 -26.76 -16.20 -6.54
CA ALA A 136 -28.15 -16.63 -6.53
C ALA A 136 -28.30 -18.10 -6.12
N ALA A 137 -27.47 -18.99 -6.68
CA ALA A 137 -27.51 -20.41 -6.31
C ALA A 137 -27.21 -20.67 -4.83
N ILE A 138 -26.35 -19.86 -4.21
CA ILE A 138 -26.06 -19.96 -2.76
C ILE A 138 -27.23 -19.41 -1.94
N ARG A 139 -27.80 -18.27 -2.36
CA ARG A 139 -28.97 -17.63 -1.73
C ARG A 139 -30.18 -18.58 -1.74
N ASP A 140 -30.45 -19.19 -2.89
CA ASP A 140 -31.58 -20.09 -3.12
C ASP A 140 -31.29 -21.53 -2.67
N ARG A 141 -30.11 -21.76 -2.08
CA ARG A 141 -29.64 -23.07 -1.61
C ARG A 141 -29.64 -24.16 -2.71
N SER A 142 -29.49 -23.76 -3.97
CA SER A 142 -29.45 -24.64 -5.16
C SER A 142 -28.03 -24.90 -5.67
N HIS A 143 -27.01 -24.37 -5.01
CA HIS A 143 -25.61 -24.69 -5.32
C HIS A 143 -25.34 -26.18 -5.11
N TRP A 144 -24.65 -26.84 -6.05
CA TRP A 144 -24.39 -28.29 -6.02
C TRP A 144 -23.75 -28.78 -4.71
N ASN A 145 -22.92 -27.94 -4.07
CA ASN A 145 -22.23 -28.24 -2.81
C ASN A 145 -22.89 -27.62 -1.56
N ILE A 146 -24.17 -27.24 -1.61
CA ILE A 146 -24.81 -26.44 -0.55
C ILE A 146 -24.72 -27.06 0.85
N SER A 147 -24.72 -28.39 0.95
CA SER A 147 -24.64 -29.12 2.22
C SER A 147 -23.30 -28.92 2.95
N ASN A 148 -22.22 -28.61 2.22
CA ASN A 148 -20.88 -28.46 2.79
C ASN A 148 -20.45 -26.99 2.91
N ILE A 149 -21.28 -26.04 2.50
CA ILE A 149 -20.97 -24.61 2.60
C ILE A 149 -21.16 -24.16 4.04
N ASN A 150 -20.11 -23.62 4.65
CA ASN A 150 -20.16 -23.06 5.98
C ASN A 150 -19.83 -21.56 5.93
N PRO A 151 -20.73 -20.66 6.38
CA PRO A 151 -20.48 -19.23 6.40
C PRO A 151 -19.19 -18.88 7.16
N LYS A 152 -18.17 -18.37 6.46
CA LYS A 152 -16.91 -17.90 7.04
C LYS A 152 -16.55 -16.52 6.50
N ASP A 153 -15.92 -15.70 7.34
CA ASP A 153 -15.57 -14.33 7.00
C ASP A 153 -14.61 -14.30 5.78
N PRO A 154 -14.98 -13.59 4.68
CA PRO A 154 -14.17 -13.51 3.48
C PRO A 154 -12.79 -12.85 3.67
N VAL A 155 -12.59 -12.07 4.74
CA VAL A 155 -11.27 -11.52 5.12
C VAL A 155 -10.38 -12.64 5.67
N THR A 156 -10.91 -13.46 6.58
CA THR A 156 -10.17 -14.61 7.15
C THR A 156 -9.82 -15.67 6.10
N LEU A 157 -10.68 -15.83 5.09
CA LEU A 157 -10.43 -16.70 3.95
C LEU A 157 -9.39 -16.12 2.96
N GLY A 158 -9.02 -14.86 3.12
CA GLY A 158 -8.09 -14.14 2.24
C GLY A 158 -8.69 -13.72 0.90
N LEU A 159 -10.02 -13.70 0.78
CA LEU A 159 -10.73 -13.34 -0.45
C LEU A 159 -10.78 -11.82 -0.66
N CYS A 160 -10.86 -11.05 0.43
CA CYS A 160 -10.81 -9.59 0.41
C CYS A 160 -10.00 -9.05 1.60
N SER A 161 -9.67 -7.76 1.59
CA SER A 161 -9.09 -7.09 2.76
C SER A 161 -10.17 -6.49 3.66
N GLN A 162 -9.85 -6.31 4.94
CA GLN A 162 -10.73 -5.66 5.93
C GLN A 162 -11.25 -4.32 5.41
N ARG A 163 -10.35 -3.48 4.88
CA ARG A 163 -10.69 -2.16 4.33
C ARG A 163 -11.69 -2.22 3.17
N GLU A 164 -11.61 -3.25 2.33
CA GLU A 164 -12.54 -3.44 1.21
C GLU A 164 -13.92 -3.89 1.71
N LEU A 165 -13.97 -4.77 2.72
CA LEU A 165 -15.21 -5.22 3.34
C LEU A 165 -15.91 -4.05 4.07
N ASP A 166 -15.19 -3.33 4.93
CA ASP A 166 -15.73 -2.21 5.70
C ASP A 166 -16.29 -1.11 4.77
N ALA A 167 -15.53 -0.77 3.71
CA ALA A 167 -15.98 0.22 2.73
C ALA A 167 -17.22 -0.23 1.96
N LEU A 168 -17.36 -1.53 1.70
CA LEU A 168 -18.53 -2.10 1.03
C LEU A 168 -19.76 -2.03 1.92
N VAL A 169 -19.61 -2.45 3.18
CA VAL A 169 -20.68 -2.47 4.19
C VAL A 169 -21.14 -1.05 4.50
N ALA A 170 -20.22 -0.11 4.75
CA ALA A 170 -20.57 1.28 5.00
C ALA A 170 -21.33 1.92 3.82
N LYS A 171 -20.92 1.61 2.58
CA LYS A 171 -21.62 2.09 1.38
C LYS A 171 -22.99 1.45 1.21
N ALA A 172 -23.13 0.17 1.54
CA ALA A 172 -24.39 -0.56 1.46
C ALA A 172 -25.37 -0.09 2.54
N ALA A 173 -24.93 0.06 3.79
CA ALA A 173 -25.70 0.59 4.91
C ALA A 173 -26.24 2.00 4.61
N LYS A 174 -25.37 2.90 4.13
CA LYS A 174 -25.78 4.26 3.72
C LYS A 174 -26.85 4.24 2.62
N LYS A 175 -26.75 3.31 1.67
CA LYS A 175 -27.75 3.16 0.59
C LYS A 175 -29.05 2.55 1.08
N ALA A 176 -29.00 1.67 2.08
CA ALA A 176 -30.15 1.03 2.70
C ALA A 176 -30.89 1.92 3.69
N GLY A 177 -30.44 3.17 3.91
CA GLY A 177 -31.08 4.12 4.81
C GLY A 177 -30.77 3.88 6.30
N TYR A 178 -29.80 3.02 6.61
CA TYR A 178 -29.19 3.02 7.93
C TYR A 178 -28.31 4.26 8.02
N GLU A 179 -28.87 5.34 8.57
CA GLU A 179 -28.05 6.44 9.06
C GLU A 179 -27.21 5.90 10.20
N ASP A 180 -25.89 5.76 9.97
CA ASP A 180 -24.95 5.71 11.08
C ASP A 180 -25.10 7.04 11.79
N ASN A 181 -25.78 7.03 12.94
CA ASN A 181 -26.09 8.21 13.74
C ASN A 181 -24.82 8.82 14.39
N GLY A 182 -23.64 8.51 13.83
CA GLY A 182 -22.33 8.87 14.34
C GLY A 182 -21.96 8.18 15.64
N GLU A 183 -22.86 7.43 16.29
CA GLU A 183 -22.63 6.87 17.62
C GLU A 183 -21.41 5.94 17.68
N ALA A 184 -21.16 5.14 16.64
CA ALA A 184 -19.98 4.27 16.59
C ALA A 184 -18.69 5.09 16.44
N ALA A 185 -18.70 6.14 15.62
CA ALA A 185 -17.59 7.06 15.45
C ALA A 185 -17.35 7.92 16.71
N ILE A 186 -18.41 8.32 17.41
CA ILE A 186 -18.37 9.04 18.68
C ILE A 186 -17.78 8.15 19.76
N ARG A 187 -18.27 6.90 19.91
CA ARG A 187 -17.72 5.91 20.87
C ARG A 187 -16.23 5.63 20.61
N LEU A 188 -15.85 5.44 19.34
CA LEU A 188 -14.45 5.23 18.98
C LEU A 188 -13.57 6.47 19.28
N GLY A 189 -14.13 7.67 19.11
CA GLY A 189 -13.50 8.92 19.50
C GLY A 189 -13.28 9.00 21.02
N THR A 190 -14.31 8.69 21.81
CA THR A 190 -14.22 8.73 23.28
C THR A 190 -13.23 7.70 23.82
N ASP A 191 -13.22 6.47 23.28
CA ASP A 191 -12.31 5.41 23.72
C ASP A 191 -10.85 5.77 23.39
N ARG A 192 -10.61 6.35 22.21
CA ARG A 192 -9.29 6.81 21.80
C ARG A 192 -8.78 7.95 22.68
N ASP A 193 -9.65 8.92 22.99
CA ASP A 193 -9.27 10.08 23.78
C ASP A 193 -9.01 9.69 25.26
N ALA A 194 -9.75 8.72 25.80
CA ALA A 194 -9.48 8.14 27.12
C ALA A 194 -8.09 7.47 27.18
N LEU A 195 -7.74 6.67 26.17
CA LEU A 195 -6.44 6.02 26.09
C LEU A 195 -5.27 7.03 25.96
N ILE A 196 -5.47 8.13 25.23
CA ILE A 196 -4.47 9.20 25.11
C ILE A 196 -4.22 9.86 26.46
N GLU A 197 -5.28 10.07 27.25
CA GLU A 197 -5.16 10.69 28.57
C GLU A 197 -4.48 9.76 29.58
N GLU A 198 -4.79 8.47 29.55
CA GLU A 198 -4.10 7.45 30.34
C GLU A 198 -2.60 7.42 30.05
N LEU A 199 -2.21 7.37 28.75
CA LEU A 199 -0.81 7.41 28.34
C LEU A 199 -0.09 8.70 28.73
N ARG A 200 -0.80 9.84 28.79
CA ARG A 200 -0.24 11.11 29.27
C ARG A 200 -0.02 11.08 30.77
N ALA A 201 -0.97 10.55 31.54
CA ALA A 201 -0.86 10.40 32.98
C ALA A 201 0.33 9.49 33.35
N GLU A 202 0.49 8.36 32.65
CA GLU A 202 1.65 7.47 32.83
C GLU A 202 2.98 8.18 32.55
N ARG A 203 3.09 8.94 31.46
CA ARG A 203 4.31 9.70 31.11
C ARG A 203 4.63 10.79 32.13
N GLN A 204 3.60 11.50 32.61
CA GLN A 204 3.76 12.53 33.62
C GLN A 204 4.19 11.90 34.96
N ALA A 205 3.56 10.80 35.36
CA ALA A 205 3.94 10.06 36.57
C ALA A 205 5.38 9.54 36.49
N HIS A 206 5.79 9.00 35.34
CA HIS A 206 7.16 8.53 35.13
C HIS A 206 8.17 9.67 35.15
N THR A 207 7.84 10.82 34.55
CA THR A 207 8.71 12.00 34.56
C THR A 207 8.85 12.57 35.97
N LYS A 208 7.75 12.62 36.72
CA LYS A 208 7.75 13.07 38.12
C LYS A 208 8.53 12.11 39.02
N ALA A 209 8.32 10.81 38.88
CA ALA A 209 9.08 9.81 39.64
C ALA A 209 10.59 9.91 39.33
N ALA A 210 10.95 10.15 38.06
CA ALA A 210 12.35 10.37 37.68
C ALA A 210 12.93 11.67 38.27
N SER A 211 12.15 12.78 38.30
CA SER A 211 12.60 14.03 38.93
C SER A 211 12.74 13.90 40.44
N ASP A 212 11.78 13.25 41.10
CA ASP A 212 11.77 13.06 42.55
C ASP A 212 12.95 12.17 42.96
N ALA A 213 13.21 11.07 42.22
CA ALA A 213 14.38 10.23 42.44
C ALA A 213 15.71 10.98 42.21
N ALA A 214 15.76 11.89 41.22
CA ALA A 214 16.94 12.71 41.00
C ALA A 214 17.18 13.71 42.14
N GLN A 215 16.11 14.35 42.65
CA GLN A 215 16.17 15.25 43.81
C GLN A 215 16.57 14.51 45.09
N GLU A 216 16.04 13.32 45.33
CA GLU A 216 16.42 12.47 46.46
C GLU A 216 17.89 12.03 46.37
N ALA A 217 18.37 11.67 45.18
CA ALA A 217 19.77 11.33 44.96
C ALA A 217 20.70 12.54 45.18
N GLU A 218 20.30 13.72 44.73
CA GLU A 218 21.04 14.97 44.95
C GLU A 218 21.06 15.36 46.44
N ALA A 219 19.93 15.25 47.14
CA ALA A 219 19.85 15.50 48.58
C ALA A 219 20.69 14.50 49.40
N ALA A 220 20.65 13.21 49.02
CA ALA A 220 21.49 12.18 49.64
C ALA A 220 22.98 12.44 49.39
N ALA A 221 23.36 12.85 48.18
CA ALA A 221 24.73 13.23 47.84
C ALA A 221 25.19 14.46 48.63
N TRP A 222 24.33 15.48 48.78
CA TRP A 222 24.61 16.67 49.59
C TRP A 222 24.80 16.34 51.08
N LEU A 223 23.93 15.49 51.65
CA LEU A 223 24.06 15.03 53.04
C LEU A 223 25.32 14.18 53.26
N ALA A 224 25.68 13.34 52.29
CA ALA A 224 26.91 12.55 52.33
C ALA A 224 28.15 13.44 52.26
N ALA A 225 28.17 14.46 51.39
CA ALA A 225 29.24 15.45 51.31
C ALA A 225 29.37 16.23 52.62
N ARG A 226 28.26 16.72 53.19
CA ARG A 226 28.24 17.44 54.47
C ARG A 226 28.72 16.57 55.65
N ARG A 227 28.43 15.26 55.63
CA ARG A 227 28.94 14.32 56.64
C ARG A 227 30.45 14.05 56.45
N ALA A 228 30.94 14.02 55.22
CA ALA A 228 32.36 13.85 54.90
C ALA A 228 33.20 15.10 55.26
N GLU A 229 32.60 16.29 55.19
CA GLU A 229 33.24 17.57 55.54
C GLU A 229 33.32 17.85 57.05
N GLY A 230 32.77 16.97 57.90
CA GLY A 230 33.07 16.97 59.33
C GLY A 230 32.58 18.20 60.12
N LEU A 231 31.28 18.51 60.10
CA LEU A 231 30.69 19.30 61.18
C LEU A 231 30.51 18.42 62.43
N SER A 232 31.49 18.52 63.32
CA SER A 232 31.29 18.32 64.75
C SER A 232 30.32 19.39 65.25
N ASP A 233 29.08 19.01 65.57
CA ASP A 233 28.35 19.74 66.60
C ASP A 233 28.70 19.08 67.94
N SER A 234 29.23 19.91 68.84
CA SER A 234 29.58 19.57 70.21
C SER A 234 28.35 19.16 71.03
#